data_AF-A0A1S1QL59-F1
#
_entry.id   AF-A0A1S1QL59-F1
#
_cell.length_a   1.000
_cell.length_b   1.000
_cell.length_c   1.000
_cell.angle_alpha   90.00
_cell.angle_beta   90.00
_cell.angle_gamma   90.00
#
_symmetry.space_group_name_H-M   'P 1'
#
loop_
_entity.id
_entity.type
_entity.pdbx_description
1 polymer ?
#
loop_
_entity_poly.entity_id
_entity_poly.type
_entity_poly.pdbx_seq_one_letter_code
_entity_poly.pdbx_strand_id
1 'polypeptide(L)'
;MSADEPEIDPGVLRAERECLGLAMRDPESLTVVLGTLETTDYARPAHQIIHAALMELHPEKPTDEASVITHLASQTVSMGSGKPASLLGRVGGAVYIHDLVWKTSATGLQAGYYVHQVSTAATCRDVAERAEALHRLARTPGIELEDLERETDRVRERLRWRPGSGWGEPRPLSRAMPPLPVASLPGVVRRLVEAVATTTETPPDLAAFAALATLAAATRGAWEIRVGGGWTEQTCLYLAGLSDSGTRKSAVVNLAAAPLYALQWERVRHLSDKAEREILTKRYAAAVDLAARDPDTEVRASAKVEAQELEAELRGLEFQLLADDVTPEGLAGRMDRQGGPLAIISDEGGLLGTVAGRYSASVPNVDLILKAYNGSFTQIDRASKPSICIRRPILTIGLIVQPDVIAESAKVRAFTQRGLLARFLFALPESTVGTRPGNAPPMSPEVEAEWAAVVGKVFRAGQEITERDEVGAIRLDDGARAVFEAWRNLGGHESRMHKDLGDLADMQAWASKLPGALVRIAALFALAERPGDAHPMIAEAEMRSALDLAPYLVEHAREVLLGTYAERAERLEAVLSFIRRFLRGGSSAAKAKTT
;
A
#
# COMPACT_ATOMS: atom_id res chain seq x y z
N MET A 1 -33.90 59.29 -16.48
CA MET A 1 -32.87 58.58 -17.25
C MET A 1 -31.55 58.82 -16.55
N SER A 2 -31.18 57.95 -15.60
CA SER A 2 -29.86 58.03 -14.95
C SER A 2 -28.88 57.15 -15.71
N ALA A 3 -27.68 57.67 -15.87
CA ALA A 3 -26.59 57.15 -16.68
C ALA A 3 -26.01 55.84 -16.14
N ASP A 4 -25.63 54.97 -17.08
CA ASP A 4 -24.68 53.85 -17.02
C ASP A 4 -24.65 53.02 -15.72
N GLU A 5 -25.65 52.15 -15.55
CA GLU A 5 -25.38 50.86 -14.89
C GLU A 5 -24.71 49.95 -15.94
N PRO A 6 -23.52 49.37 -15.67
CA PRO A 6 -22.86 48.48 -16.61
C PRO A 6 -23.80 47.31 -16.95
N GLU A 7 -23.99 47.05 -18.24
CA GLU A 7 -24.85 45.97 -18.72
C GLU A 7 -24.33 44.63 -18.18
N ILE A 8 -25.06 44.04 -17.23
CA ILE A 8 -24.66 42.79 -16.58
C ILE A 8 -24.77 41.66 -17.60
N ASP A 9 -23.69 40.89 -17.79
CA ASP A 9 -23.68 39.73 -18.67
C ASP A 9 -24.88 38.79 -18.38
N PRO A 10 -25.73 38.49 -19.38
CA PRO A 10 -26.92 37.67 -19.18
C PRO A 10 -26.62 36.26 -18.64
N GLY A 11 -25.45 35.70 -18.95
CA GLY A 11 -24.97 34.42 -18.44
C GLY A 11 -24.62 34.48 -16.96
N VAL A 12 -23.93 35.55 -16.52
CA VAL A 12 -23.63 35.80 -15.11
C VAL A 12 -24.91 36.01 -14.31
N LEU A 13 -25.85 36.81 -14.83
CA LEU A 13 -27.12 37.03 -14.17
C LEU A 13 -27.94 35.73 -14.02
N ARG A 14 -27.87 34.83 -15.01
CA ARG A 14 -28.44 33.49 -14.89
C ARG A 14 -27.74 32.68 -13.79
N ALA A 15 -26.41 32.68 -13.76
CA ALA A 15 -25.64 31.95 -12.75
C ALA A 15 -25.96 32.43 -11.32
N GLU A 16 -26.09 33.74 -11.11
CA GLU A 16 -26.51 34.31 -9.82
C GLU A 16 -27.88 33.80 -9.38
N ARG A 17 -28.84 33.74 -10.31
CA ARG A 17 -30.20 33.25 -10.03
C ARG A 17 -30.20 31.77 -9.66
N GLU A 18 -29.46 30.95 -10.39
CA GLU A 18 -29.32 29.52 -10.12
C GLU A 18 -28.63 29.28 -8.77
N CYS A 19 -27.62 30.07 -8.39
CA CYS A 19 -26.97 29.98 -7.08
C CYS A 19 -27.94 30.27 -5.92
N LEU A 20 -28.66 31.39 -5.99
CA LEU A 20 -29.59 31.79 -4.92
C LEU A 20 -30.78 30.83 -4.82
N GLY A 21 -31.32 30.39 -5.94
CA GLY A 21 -32.42 29.42 -5.94
C GLY A 21 -32.00 28.03 -5.46
N LEU A 22 -30.78 27.57 -5.78
CA LEU A 22 -30.21 26.35 -5.20
C LEU A 22 -30.00 26.47 -3.67
N ALA A 23 -29.44 27.60 -3.20
CA ALA A 23 -29.20 27.85 -1.79
C ALA A 23 -30.49 27.83 -0.94
N MET A 24 -31.62 28.23 -1.51
CA MET A 24 -32.94 28.18 -0.85
C MET A 24 -33.64 26.80 -0.97
N ARG A 25 -33.15 25.90 -1.82
CA ARG A 25 -33.77 24.57 -2.08
C ARG A 25 -33.05 23.42 -1.40
N ASP A 26 -31.74 23.52 -1.26
CA ASP A 26 -30.88 22.41 -0.88
C ASP A 26 -29.80 22.87 0.12
N PRO A 27 -29.76 22.32 1.35
CA PRO A 27 -28.79 22.69 2.38
C PRO A 27 -27.32 22.44 1.99
N GLU A 28 -27.04 21.41 1.17
CA GLU A 28 -25.68 21.15 0.70
C GLU A 28 -25.23 22.24 -0.28
N SER A 29 -26.10 22.62 -1.22
CA SER A 29 -25.87 23.74 -2.13
C SER A 29 -25.72 25.09 -1.43
N LEU A 30 -26.49 25.33 -0.35
CA LEU A 30 -26.33 26.51 0.50
C LEU A 30 -24.91 26.61 1.06
N THR A 31 -24.37 25.50 1.56
CA THR A 31 -23.00 25.45 2.12
C THR A 31 -21.97 25.79 1.05
N VAL A 32 -22.16 25.30 -0.18
CA VAL A 32 -21.26 25.60 -1.32
C VAL A 32 -21.35 27.08 -1.72
N VAL A 33 -22.56 27.64 -1.80
CA VAL A 33 -22.78 29.04 -2.18
C VAL A 33 -22.21 29.98 -1.12
N LEU A 34 -22.61 29.84 0.15
CA LEU A 34 -22.15 30.70 1.25
C LEU A 34 -20.67 30.51 1.58
N GLY A 35 -20.12 29.32 1.35
CA GLY A 35 -18.71 29.02 1.58
C GLY A 35 -17.78 29.53 0.49
N THR A 36 -18.32 30.04 -0.62
CA THR A 36 -17.51 30.46 -1.79
C THR A 36 -17.79 31.87 -2.26
N LEU A 37 -19.02 32.35 -2.17
CA LEU A 37 -19.41 33.69 -2.63
C LEU A 37 -19.51 34.67 -1.48
N GLU A 38 -19.05 35.89 -1.73
CA GLU A 38 -19.31 37.04 -0.87
C GLU A 38 -20.51 37.84 -1.39
N THR A 39 -21.12 38.68 -0.54
CA THR A 39 -22.23 39.54 -0.96
C THR A 39 -21.84 40.46 -2.12
N THR A 40 -20.60 40.92 -2.16
CA THR A 40 -20.04 41.77 -3.23
C THR A 40 -19.80 41.04 -4.55
N ASP A 41 -19.83 39.70 -4.57
CA ASP A 41 -19.61 38.92 -5.78
C ASP A 41 -20.81 38.96 -6.75
N TYR A 42 -22.00 39.32 -6.26
CA TYR A 42 -23.18 39.45 -7.11
C TYR A 42 -23.19 40.81 -7.79
N ALA A 43 -23.33 40.83 -9.11
CA ALA A 43 -23.46 42.03 -9.91
C ALA A 43 -24.78 42.77 -9.62
N ARG A 44 -25.87 42.03 -9.35
CA ARG A 44 -27.17 42.63 -9.10
C ARG A 44 -27.36 42.97 -7.62
N PRO A 45 -27.63 44.23 -7.24
CA PRO A 45 -27.82 44.62 -5.83
C PRO A 45 -28.90 43.83 -5.09
N ALA A 46 -29.98 43.46 -5.78
CA ALA A 46 -31.03 42.61 -5.22
C ALA A 46 -30.50 41.23 -4.79
N HIS A 47 -29.56 40.65 -5.53
CA HIS A 47 -28.97 39.35 -5.21
C HIS A 47 -28.00 39.43 -4.03
N GLN A 48 -27.27 40.55 -3.90
CA GLN A 48 -26.43 40.82 -2.73
C GLN A 48 -27.26 40.82 -1.44
N ILE A 49 -28.42 41.47 -1.46
CA ILE A 49 -29.35 41.54 -0.32
C ILE A 49 -29.90 40.14 0.03
N ILE A 50 -30.25 39.33 -0.97
CA ILE A 50 -30.74 37.95 -0.74
C ILE A 50 -29.62 37.08 -0.16
N HIS A 51 -28.39 37.18 -0.68
CA HIS A 51 -27.23 36.47 -0.13
C HIS A 51 -26.94 36.85 1.33
N ALA A 52 -27.00 38.15 1.65
CA ALA A 52 -26.85 38.63 3.03
C ALA A 52 -27.92 38.05 3.96
N ALA A 53 -29.18 37.99 3.51
CA ALA A 53 -30.25 37.35 4.29
C ALA A 53 -30.00 35.84 4.51
N LEU A 54 -29.48 35.13 3.52
CA LEU A 54 -29.10 33.72 3.67
C LEU A 54 -27.97 33.54 4.69
N MET A 55 -26.96 34.42 4.68
CA MET A 55 -25.88 34.44 5.67
C MET A 55 -26.35 34.77 7.08
N GLU A 56 -27.35 35.65 7.25
CA GLU A 56 -27.89 36.00 8.58
C GLU A 56 -28.80 34.91 9.15
N LEU A 57 -29.50 34.16 8.29
CA LEU A 57 -30.34 33.04 8.70
C LEU A 57 -29.50 31.80 9.04
N HIS A 58 -28.46 31.50 8.27
CA HIS A 58 -27.54 30.40 8.54
C HIS A 58 -26.56 30.78 9.68
N PRO A 59 -26.30 29.94 10.70
CA PRO A 59 -26.66 28.53 10.86
C PRO A 59 -27.90 28.27 11.77
N GLU A 60 -28.52 29.31 12.31
CA GLU A 60 -29.49 29.18 13.41
C GLU A 60 -30.94 28.99 12.95
N LYS A 61 -31.28 29.40 11.72
CA LYS A 61 -32.63 29.40 11.17
C LYS A 61 -32.68 28.74 9.80
N PRO A 62 -33.83 28.16 9.40
CA PRO A 62 -34.02 27.66 8.04
C PRO A 62 -33.80 28.76 6.99
N THR A 63 -33.21 28.38 5.85
CA THR A 63 -32.90 29.28 4.73
C THR A 63 -33.81 29.03 3.52
N ASP A 64 -34.93 28.34 3.72
CA ASP A 64 -35.92 28.10 2.68
C ASP A 64 -36.62 29.40 2.22
N GLU A 65 -37.33 29.31 1.09
CA GLU A 65 -38.03 30.43 0.45
C GLU A 65 -38.87 31.27 1.44
N ALA A 66 -39.68 30.62 2.29
CA ALA A 66 -40.59 31.29 3.21
C ALA A 66 -39.83 32.00 4.33
N SER A 67 -38.76 31.38 4.82
CA SER A 67 -37.88 31.95 5.84
C SER A 67 -37.14 33.19 5.33
N VAL A 68 -36.61 33.15 4.10
CA VAL A 68 -35.96 34.31 3.45
C VAL A 68 -36.95 35.46 3.21
N ILE A 69 -38.17 35.17 2.72
CA ILE A 69 -39.21 36.18 2.52
C ILE A 69 -39.57 36.87 3.85
N THR A 70 -39.77 36.08 4.91
CA THR A 70 -40.14 36.58 6.24
C THR A 70 -39.04 37.47 6.82
N HIS A 71 -37.78 37.03 6.71
CA HIS A 71 -36.63 37.79 7.18
C HIS A 71 -36.51 39.15 6.46
N LEU A 72 -36.56 39.14 5.13
CA LEU A 72 -36.48 40.37 4.32
C LEU A 72 -37.68 41.31 4.50
N ALA A 73 -38.86 40.79 4.84
CA ALA A 73 -40.03 41.61 5.16
C ALA A 73 -39.90 42.32 6.50
N SER A 74 -39.21 41.70 7.47
CA SER A 74 -39.01 42.23 8.82
C SER A 74 -37.96 43.34 8.89
N GLN A 75 -37.04 43.39 7.92
CA GLN A 75 -35.97 44.39 7.85
C GLN A 75 -36.40 45.61 7.04
N THR A 76 -36.21 46.82 7.59
CA THR A 76 -36.54 48.09 6.94
C THR A 76 -35.32 49.00 6.83
N VAL A 77 -35.24 49.76 5.74
CA VAL A 77 -34.17 50.74 5.50
C VAL A 77 -34.77 52.15 5.45
N SER A 78 -34.11 53.08 6.14
CA SER A 78 -34.49 54.49 6.11
C SER A 78 -34.16 55.10 4.74
N MET A 79 -35.16 55.67 4.08
CA MET A 79 -35.02 56.37 2.82
C MET A 79 -35.06 57.88 3.08
N GLY A 80 -34.25 58.66 2.36
CA GLY A 80 -34.22 60.13 2.45
C GLY A 80 -35.56 60.83 2.14
N SER A 81 -36.57 60.08 1.66
CA SER A 81 -37.94 60.55 1.36
C SER A 81 -38.99 60.18 2.42
N GLY A 82 -38.60 59.70 3.60
CA GLY A 82 -39.45 59.71 4.80
C GLY A 82 -40.42 58.53 5.02
N LYS A 83 -40.44 57.51 4.15
CA LYS A 83 -41.10 56.23 4.46
C LYS A 83 -40.09 55.07 4.42
N PRO A 84 -39.97 54.27 5.50
CA PRO A 84 -39.08 53.11 5.50
C PRO A 84 -39.59 52.09 4.48
N ALA A 85 -38.69 51.61 3.61
CA ALA A 85 -38.99 50.55 2.65
C ALA A 85 -38.45 49.22 3.20
N SER A 86 -39.22 48.14 3.09
CA SER A 86 -38.72 46.81 3.45
C SER A 86 -37.66 46.35 2.45
N LEU A 87 -36.69 45.56 2.92
CA LEU A 87 -35.71 44.95 2.03
C LEU A 87 -36.39 44.01 1.01
N LEU A 88 -37.50 43.37 1.40
CA LEU A 88 -38.33 42.60 0.49
C LEU A 88 -38.79 43.43 -0.73
N GLY A 89 -39.16 44.70 -0.53
CA GLY A 89 -39.51 45.60 -1.62
C GLY A 89 -38.35 45.90 -2.57
N ARG A 90 -37.12 45.98 -2.04
CA ARG A 90 -35.91 46.28 -2.83
C ARG A 90 -35.44 45.10 -3.69
N VAL A 91 -35.74 43.86 -3.29
CA VAL A 91 -35.36 42.66 -4.05
C VAL A 91 -36.39 42.25 -5.10
N GLY A 92 -37.51 42.97 -5.23
CA GLY A 92 -38.57 42.67 -6.20
C GLY A 92 -39.77 41.90 -5.61
N GLY A 93 -39.89 41.84 -4.28
CA GLY A 93 -41.01 41.21 -3.59
C GLY A 93 -40.93 39.69 -3.50
N ALA A 94 -41.90 39.10 -2.81
CA ALA A 94 -42.00 37.64 -2.65
C ALA A 94 -42.08 36.90 -4.00
N VAL A 95 -42.72 37.50 -5.00
CA VAL A 95 -42.83 36.94 -6.36
C VAL A 95 -41.46 36.70 -7.00
N TYR A 96 -40.49 37.61 -6.78
CA TYR A 96 -39.15 37.45 -7.33
C TYR A 96 -38.38 36.32 -6.66
N ILE A 97 -38.50 36.19 -5.33
CA ILE A 97 -37.84 35.10 -4.57
C ILE A 97 -38.43 33.76 -4.97
N HIS A 98 -39.76 33.69 -5.11
CA HIS A 98 -40.45 32.51 -5.65
C HIS A 98 -39.93 32.14 -7.04
N ASP A 99 -39.79 33.13 -7.91
CA ASP A 99 -39.25 32.93 -9.26
C ASP A 99 -37.81 32.38 -9.24
N LEU A 100 -36.95 32.83 -8.32
CA LEU A 100 -35.59 32.29 -8.16
C LEU A 100 -35.63 30.79 -7.85
N VAL A 101 -36.43 30.39 -6.88
CA VAL A 101 -36.57 28.98 -6.45
C VAL A 101 -37.20 28.13 -7.55
N TRP A 102 -38.33 28.58 -8.09
CA TRP A 102 -39.14 27.85 -9.06
C TRP A 102 -38.45 27.70 -10.42
N LYS A 103 -37.77 28.74 -10.91
CA LYS A 103 -37.11 28.73 -12.23
C LYS A 103 -35.69 28.16 -12.17
N THR A 104 -35.18 27.80 -10.99
CA THR A 104 -33.89 27.12 -10.85
C THR A 104 -33.95 25.77 -11.55
N SER A 105 -33.20 25.66 -12.64
CA SER A 105 -33.08 24.47 -13.48
C SER A 105 -31.90 23.59 -13.07
N ALA A 106 -30.97 24.16 -12.32
CA ALA A 106 -29.80 23.49 -11.81
C ALA A 106 -30.16 22.44 -10.73
N THR A 107 -29.35 21.37 -10.69
CA THR A 107 -29.33 20.41 -9.57
C THR A 107 -28.22 20.76 -8.60
N GLY A 108 -28.28 20.28 -7.35
CA GLY A 108 -27.25 20.58 -6.34
C GLY A 108 -25.82 20.21 -6.76
N LEU A 109 -25.66 19.17 -7.59
CA LEU A 109 -24.38 18.78 -8.19
C LEU A 109 -23.75 19.86 -9.10
N GLN A 110 -24.54 20.83 -9.56
CA GLN A 110 -24.10 21.93 -10.44
C GLN A 110 -23.84 23.23 -9.67
N ALA A 111 -24.04 23.27 -8.34
CA ALA A 111 -23.84 24.48 -7.53
C ALA A 111 -22.43 25.07 -7.72
N GLY A 112 -21.39 24.21 -7.68
CA GLY A 112 -20.00 24.64 -7.86
C GLY A 112 -19.71 25.28 -9.23
N TYR A 113 -20.41 24.84 -10.29
CA TYR A 113 -20.25 25.41 -11.62
C TYR A 113 -20.75 26.86 -11.67
N TYR A 114 -21.95 27.13 -11.15
CA TYR A 114 -22.54 28.47 -11.17
C TYR A 114 -21.82 29.43 -10.21
N VAL A 115 -21.43 28.95 -9.03
CA VAL A 115 -20.61 29.71 -8.08
C VAL A 115 -19.28 30.14 -8.71
N HIS A 116 -18.61 29.25 -9.45
CA HIS A 116 -17.39 29.60 -10.17
C HIS A 116 -17.62 30.69 -11.22
N GLN A 117 -18.73 30.64 -11.95
CA GLN A 117 -19.08 31.67 -12.94
C GLN A 117 -19.32 33.04 -12.31
N VAL A 118 -20.14 33.10 -11.25
CA VAL A 118 -20.45 34.37 -10.54
C VAL A 118 -19.17 34.99 -10.01
N SER A 119 -18.31 34.18 -9.40
CA SER A 119 -17.15 34.69 -8.72
C SER A 119 -15.97 35.02 -9.65
N THR A 120 -15.83 34.31 -10.77
CA THR A 120 -14.93 34.71 -11.85
C THR A 120 -15.35 36.07 -12.40
N ALA A 121 -16.65 36.27 -12.64
CA ALA A 121 -17.16 37.56 -13.09
C ALA A 121 -16.92 38.67 -12.05
N ALA A 122 -17.09 38.37 -10.76
CA ALA A 122 -16.77 39.30 -9.68
C ALA A 122 -15.29 39.69 -9.64
N THR A 123 -14.41 38.71 -9.81
CA THR A 123 -12.95 38.92 -9.88
C THR A 123 -12.60 39.84 -11.05
N CYS A 124 -13.16 39.60 -12.23
CA CYS A 124 -12.96 40.48 -13.39
C CYS A 124 -13.44 41.91 -13.14
N ARG A 125 -14.60 42.08 -12.47
CA ARG A 125 -15.12 43.42 -12.12
C ARG A 125 -14.21 44.14 -11.12
N ASP A 126 -13.79 43.49 -10.04
CA ASP A 126 -12.90 44.08 -9.04
C ASP A 126 -11.53 44.45 -9.64
N VAL A 127 -10.98 43.60 -10.51
CA VAL A 127 -9.73 43.92 -11.24
C VAL A 127 -9.91 45.13 -12.15
N ALA A 128 -11.04 45.24 -12.87
CA ALA A 128 -11.31 46.39 -13.72
C ALA A 128 -11.44 47.69 -12.91
N GLU A 129 -12.22 47.68 -11.83
CA GLU A 129 -12.42 48.83 -10.95
C GLU A 129 -11.09 49.29 -10.31
N ARG A 130 -10.27 48.33 -9.86
CA ARG A 130 -8.95 48.62 -9.28
C ARG A 130 -7.93 49.08 -10.31
N ALA A 131 -7.99 48.57 -11.54
CA ALA A 131 -7.15 49.07 -12.62
C ALA A 131 -7.46 50.54 -12.93
N GLU A 132 -8.73 50.93 -12.91
CA GLU A 132 -9.14 52.33 -13.01
C GLU A 132 -8.69 53.15 -11.79
N ALA A 133 -8.81 52.60 -10.58
CA ALA A 133 -8.33 53.25 -9.36
C ALA A 133 -6.82 53.50 -9.40
N LEU A 134 -6.04 52.51 -9.83
CA LEU A 134 -4.59 52.62 -10.04
C LEU A 134 -4.27 53.67 -11.11
N HIS A 135 -5.02 53.71 -12.21
CA HIS A 135 -4.87 54.74 -13.24
C HIS A 135 -5.13 56.15 -12.69
N ARG A 136 -6.15 56.32 -11.85
CA ARG A 136 -6.45 57.60 -11.17
C ARG A 136 -5.34 57.99 -10.19
N LEU A 137 -4.88 57.05 -9.36
CA LEU A 137 -3.81 57.28 -8.37
C LEU A 137 -2.51 57.72 -9.05
N ALA A 138 -2.10 57.05 -10.13
CA ALA A 138 -0.87 57.35 -10.87
C ALA A 138 -0.86 58.76 -11.49
N ARG A 139 -2.02 59.42 -11.62
CA ARG A 139 -2.16 60.78 -12.15
C ARG A 139 -2.27 61.85 -11.06
N THR A 140 -2.27 61.46 -9.79
CA THR A 140 -2.41 62.38 -8.65
C THR A 140 -1.05 63.04 -8.35
N PRO A 141 -0.94 64.39 -8.38
CA PRO A 141 0.32 65.06 -8.07
C PRO A 141 0.79 64.79 -6.64
N GLY A 142 2.07 64.43 -6.48
CA GLY A 142 2.67 64.16 -5.16
C GLY A 142 2.32 62.81 -4.54
N ILE A 143 1.86 61.83 -5.35
CA ILE A 143 1.62 60.47 -4.88
C ILE A 143 2.93 59.76 -4.53
N GLU A 144 2.93 59.02 -3.42
CA GLU A 144 4.07 58.19 -3.01
C GLU A 144 4.03 56.84 -3.73
N LEU A 145 5.21 56.26 -4.03
CA LEU A 145 5.32 54.95 -4.69
C LEU A 145 4.62 53.83 -3.89
N GLU A 146 4.65 53.91 -2.56
CA GLU A 146 4.00 52.95 -1.66
C GLU A 146 2.48 52.86 -1.87
N ASP A 147 1.81 53.95 -2.26
CA ASP A 147 0.36 53.95 -2.50
C ASP A 147 -0.01 53.21 -3.79
N LEU A 148 0.86 53.31 -4.81
CA LEU A 148 0.72 52.56 -6.06
C LEU A 148 1.03 51.06 -5.86
N GLU A 149 2.05 50.75 -5.06
CA GLU A 149 2.38 49.37 -4.68
C GLU A 149 1.22 48.71 -3.92
N ARG A 150 0.64 49.42 -2.95
CA ARG A 150 -0.51 48.93 -2.17
C ARG A 150 -1.72 48.60 -3.04
N GLU A 151 -2.05 49.44 -4.01
CA GLU A 151 -3.19 49.16 -4.90
C GLU A 151 -2.87 48.04 -5.90
N THR A 152 -1.62 47.93 -6.35
CA THR A 152 -1.16 46.82 -7.20
C THR A 152 -1.21 45.48 -6.46
N ASP A 153 -0.82 45.46 -5.18
CA ASP A 153 -0.86 44.26 -4.36
C ASP A 153 -2.28 43.80 -4.06
N ARG A 154 -3.25 44.71 -3.92
CA ARG A 154 -4.68 44.37 -3.81
C ARG A 154 -5.21 43.68 -5.07
N VAL A 155 -4.81 44.14 -6.26
CA VAL A 155 -5.14 43.46 -7.53
C VAL A 155 -4.53 42.07 -7.58
N ARG A 156 -3.27 41.93 -7.15
CA ARG A 156 -2.58 40.62 -7.08
C ARG A 156 -3.23 39.68 -6.08
N GLU A 157 -3.65 40.19 -4.92
CA GLU A 157 -4.34 39.43 -3.89
C GLU A 157 -5.68 38.90 -4.41
N ARG A 158 -6.48 39.74 -5.08
CA ARG A 158 -7.72 39.30 -5.71
C ARG A 158 -7.51 38.29 -6.83
N LEU A 159 -6.49 38.46 -7.67
CA LEU A 159 -6.15 37.49 -8.73
C LEU A 159 -5.63 36.15 -8.16
N ARG A 160 -5.04 36.16 -6.96
CA ARG A 160 -4.65 34.94 -6.24
C ARG A 160 -5.83 34.25 -5.60
N TRP A 161 -6.85 35.00 -5.20
CA TRP A 161 -8.09 34.47 -4.64
C TRP A 161 -8.83 33.65 -5.70
N ARG A 162 -9.05 32.36 -5.41
CA ARG A 162 -9.77 31.43 -6.29
C ARG A 162 -11.10 31.04 -5.65
N PRO A 163 -12.23 31.39 -6.25
CA PRO A 163 -13.51 30.88 -5.79
C PRO A 163 -13.67 29.42 -6.20
N GLY A 164 -13.81 28.55 -5.20
CA GLY A 164 -14.09 27.13 -5.40
C GLY A 164 -12.98 26.17 -5.00
N SER A 165 -12.32 26.38 -3.85
CA SER A 165 -11.64 25.27 -3.16
C SER A 165 -12.63 24.26 -2.52
N GLY A 166 -13.86 24.16 -3.01
CA GLY A 166 -14.78 23.06 -2.68
C GLY A 166 -14.35 21.73 -3.31
N TRP A 167 -13.60 21.81 -4.41
CA TRP A 167 -12.71 20.74 -4.83
C TRP A 167 -11.29 21.27 -4.59
N GLY A 168 -10.58 20.67 -3.64
CA GLY A 168 -9.14 20.91 -3.52
C GLY A 168 -8.40 20.59 -4.82
N GLU A 169 -7.08 20.78 -4.86
CA GLU A 169 -6.30 20.21 -5.96
C GLU A 169 -6.73 18.75 -6.17
N PRO A 170 -6.99 18.32 -7.43
CA PRO A 170 -7.33 16.93 -7.69
C PRO A 170 -6.22 16.09 -7.10
N ARG A 171 -6.52 15.40 -6.00
CA ARG A 171 -5.56 14.51 -5.36
C ARG A 171 -5.24 13.45 -6.40
N PRO A 172 -3.96 13.25 -6.76
CA PRO A 172 -3.57 12.15 -7.63
C PRO A 172 -4.23 10.87 -7.12
N LEU A 173 -4.97 10.19 -8.00
CA LEU A 173 -5.60 8.91 -7.67
C LEU A 173 -4.55 7.85 -7.30
N SER A 174 -3.32 8.02 -7.78
CA SER A 174 -2.14 7.26 -7.39
C SER A 174 -1.13 8.18 -6.70
N ARG A 175 -0.65 7.75 -5.54
CA ARG A 175 0.57 8.29 -4.96
C ARG A 175 1.76 7.65 -5.68
N ALA A 176 2.69 8.45 -6.18
CA ALA A 176 3.95 7.93 -6.69
C ALA A 176 4.68 7.24 -5.53
N MET A 177 4.96 5.95 -5.69
CA MET A 177 5.65 5.16 -4.67
C MET A 177 7.15 5.46 -4.73
N PRO A 178 7.85 5.55 -3.58
CA PRO A 178 9.29 5.74 -3.60
C PRO A 178 9.95 4.55 -4.32
N PRO A 179 10.90 4.78 -5.25
CA PRO A 179 11.58 3.68 -5.92
C PRO A 179 12.48 2.91 -4.95
N LEU A 180 12.72 1.64 -5.23
CA LEU A 180 13.72 0.86 -4.51
C LEU A 180 15.10 1.55 -4.58
N PRO A 181 15.79 1.79 -3.45
CA PRO A 181 17.14 2.35 -3.46
C PRO A 181 18.15 1.27 -3.86
N VAL A 182 18.18 0.90 -5.15
CA VAL A 182 19.06 -0.15 -5.72
C VAL A 182 20.52 0.10 -5.37
N ALA A 183 20.93 1.37 -5.28
CA ALA A 183 22.30 1.74 -4.93
C ALA A 183 22.72 1.31 -3.52
N SER A 184 21.77 1.14 -2.60
CA SER A 184 22.02 0.67 -1.22
C SER A 184 22.17 -0.84 -1.14
N LEU A 185 21.82 -1.61 -2.19
CA LEU A 185 22.02 -3.05 -2.22
C LEU A 185 23.53 -3.38 -2.36
N PRO A 186 24.03 -4.40 -1.65
CA PRO A 186 25.45 -4.76 -1.69
C PRO A 186 25.82 -5.58 -2.94
N GLY A 187 27.08 -5.43 -3.35
CA GLY A 187 27.79 -6.16 -4.40
C GLY A 187 26.96 -7.06 -5.32
N VAL A 188 26.98 -8.37 -5.04
CA VAL A 188 26.37 -9.39 -5.91
C VAL A 188 24.85 -9.26 -5.99
N VAL A 189 24.20 -8.85 -4.89
CA VAL A 189 22.74 -8.69 -4.83
C VAL A 189 22.31 -7.57 -5.76
N ARG A 190 23.01 -6.42 -5.73
CA ARG A 190 22.75 -5.30 -6.61
C ARG A 190 22.89 -5.68 -8.08
N ARG A 191 24.00 -6.34 -8.45
CA ARG A 191 24.27 -6.77 -9.84
C ARG A 191 23.17 -7.71 -10.36
N LEU A 192 22.76 -8.68 -9.54
CA LEU A 192 21.64 -9.56 -9.87
C LEU A 192 20.35 -8.76 -10.08
N VAL A 193 20.00 -7.87 -9.15
CA VAL A 193 18.76 -7.09 -9.22
C VAL A 193 18.71 -6.23 -10.48
N GLU A 194 19.78 -5.50 -10.79
CA GLU A 194 19.88 -4.68 -12.00
C GLU A 194 19.80 -5.53 -13.27
N ALA A 195 20.48 -6.68 -13.30
CA ALA A 195 20.48 -7.59 -14.44
C ALA A 195 19.09 -8.23 -14.67
N VAL A 196 18.45 -8.76 -13.63
CA VAL A 196 17.12 -9.38 -13.73
C VAL A 196 16.08 -8.34 -14.12
N ALA A 197 16.10 -7.15 -13.52
CA ALA A 197 15.18 -6.06 -13.86
C ALA A 197 15.32 -5.64 -15.34
N THR A 198 16.57 -5.53 -15.81
CA THR A 198 16.88 -5.20 -17.22
C THR A 198 16.37 -6.29 -18.16
N THR A 199 16.78 -7.55 -17.95
CA THR A 199 16.43 -8.67 -18.83
C THR A 199 14.93 -8.95 -18.88
N THR A 200 14.24 -8.81 -17.75
CA THR A 200 12.79 -9.05 -17.69
C THR A 200 11.96 -7.81 -18.03
N GLU A 201 12.58 -6.63 -18.13
CA GLU A 201 11.90 -5.33 -18.26
C GLU A 201 10.85 -5.12 -17.17
N THR A 202 11.23 -5.43 -15.93
CA THR A 202 10.38 -5.32 -14.73
C THR A 202 10.98 -4.34 -13.73
N PRO A 203 10.19 -3.82 -12.78
CA PRO A 203 10.72 -3.00 -11.71
C PRO A 203 11.76 -3.76 -10.89
N PRO A 204 12.88 -3.13 -10.50
CA PRO A 204 13.94 -3.78 -9.72
C PRO A 204 13.46 -4.30 -8.36
N ASP A 205 12.37 -3.75 -7.83
CA ASP A 205 11.65 -4.17 -6.64
C ASP A 205 11.33 -5.67 -6.65
N LEU A 206 10.80 -6.19 -7.78
CA LEU A 206 10.41 -7.59 -7.90
C LEU A 206 11.64 -8.50 -7.86
N ALA A 207 12.71 -8.09 -8.55
CA ALA A 207 13.99 -8.81 -8.55
C ALA A 207 14.63 -8.80 -7.17
N ALA A 208 14.60 -7.68 -6.44
CA ALA A 208 15.14 -7.59 -5.09
C ALA A 208 14.39 -8.47 -4.10
N PHE A 209 13.06 -8.51 -4.16
CA PHE A 209 12.25 -9.37 -3.30
C PHE A 209 12.49 -10.85 -3.60
N ALA A 210 12.57 -11.23 -4.88
CA ALA A 210 12.91 -12.60 -5.26
C ALA A 210 14.33 -12.98 -4.80
N ALA A 211 15.32 -12.09 -4.98
CA ALA A 211 16.70 -12.31 -4.55
C ALA A 211 16.84 -12.48 -3.02
N LEU A 212 16.16 -11.63 -2.24
CA LEU A 212 16.12 -11.73 -0.77
C LEU A 212 15.44 -13.03 -0.32
N ALA A 213 14.33 -13.43 -0.97
CA ALA A 213 13.69 -14.72 -0.69
C ALA A 213 14.63 -15.89 -0.99
N THR A 214 15.35 -15.85 -2.11
CA THR A 214 16.34 -16.85 -2.50
C THR A 214 17.47 -16.95 -1.47
N LEU A 215 18.04 -15.82 -1.02
CA LEU A 215 19.08 -15.83 0.02
C LEU A 215 18.56 -16.37 1.35
N ALA A 216 17.39 -15.88 1.79
CA ALA A 216 16.75 -16.34 3.02
C ALA A 216 16.50 -17.86 2.99
N ALA A 217 16.01 -18.40 1.87
CA ALA A 217 15.83 -19.83 1.68
C ALA A 217 17.15 -20.60 1.65
N ALA A 218 18.18 -20.05 0.99
CA ALA A 218 19.52 -20.65 0.94
C ALA A 218 20.12 -20.82 2.33
N THR A 219 19.86 -19.91 3.28
CA THR A 219 20.36 -20.05 4.65
C THR A 219 19.85 -21.29 5.39
N ARG A 220 18.77 -21.92 4.89
CA ARG A 220 18.06 -23.03 5.56
C ARG A 220 17.68 -22.74 7.01
N GLY A 221 17.53 -21.48 7.43
CA GLY A 221 17.23 -21.17 8.83
C GLY A 221 18.29 -21.64 9.83
N ALA A 222 19.49 -21.95 9.35
CA ALA A 222 20.59 -22.49 10.13
C ALA A 222 21.25 -21.45 11.03
N TRP A 223 20.96 -20.17 10.81
CA TRP A 223 21.62 -19.05 11.45
C TRP A 223 20.66 -18.27 12.34
N GLU A 224 21.09 -18.03 13.58
CA GLU A 224 20.45 -17.14 14.53
C GLU A 224 21.25 -15.85 14.66
N ILE A 225 20.58 -14.72 14.46
CA ILE A 225 21.18 -13.39 14.54
C ILE A 225 21.05 -12.90 15.97
N ARG A 226 22.17 -12.65 16.63
CA ARG A 226 22.24 -12.17 18.01
C ARG A 226 22.36 -10.65 18.01
N VAL A 227 21.23 -9.96 18.17
CA VAL A 227 21.15 -8.49 18.14
C VAL A 227 21.71 -7.86 19.41
N GLY A 228 21.50 -8.52 20.56
CA GLY A 228 21.98 -8.10 21.87
C GLY A 228 20.88 -8.09 22.93
N GLY A 229 21.27 -8.13 24.21
CA GLY A 229 20.30 -8.09 25.33
C GLY A 229 19.32 -9.27 25.37
N GLY A 230 19.71 -10.43 24.82
CA GLY A 230 18.85 -11.62 24.71
C GLY A 230 17.94 -11.63 23.48
N TRP A 231 17.91 -10.57 22.67
CA TRP A 231 17.14 -10.53 21.43
C TRP A 231 17.84 -11.32 20.32
N THR A 232 17.11 -12.28 19.76
CA THR A 232 17.53 -13.07 18.60
C THR A 232 16.53 -12.98 17.45
N GLU A 233 17.03 -13.08 16.22
CA GLU A 233 16.25 -13.13 14.98
C GLU A 233 16.70 -14.32 14.11
N GLN A 234 15.86 -14.75 13.16
CA GLN A 234 16.17 -15.84 12.22
C GLN A 234 16.34 -15.29 10.81
N THR A 235 17.11 -15.95 9.95
CA THR A 235 17.39 -15.48 8.58
C THR A 235 16.23 -15.62 7.58
N CYS A 236 15.03 -16.03 8.00
CA CYS A 236 13.88 -16.14 7.12
C CYS A 236 13.14 -14.80 6.91
N LEU A 237 12.55 -14.62 5.73
CA LEU A 237 11.78 -13.42 5.37
C LEU A 237 10.43 -13.80 4.78
N TYR A 238 9.41 -12.97 5.07
CA TYR A 238 8.13 -12.98 4.36
C TYR A 238 8.07 -11.73 3.49
N LEU A 239 7.99 -11.91 2.18
CA LEU A 239 8.12 -10.88 1.16
C LEU A 239 6.95 -10.98 0.18
N ALA A 240 6.32 -9.86 -0.14
CA ALA A 240 5.25 -9.75 -1.12
C ALA A 240 5.55 -8.62 -2.11
N GLY A 241 6.02 -8.97 -3.30
CA GLY A 241 6.14 -8.08 -4.45
C GLY A 241 4.83 -8.08 -5.23
N LEU A 242 4.20 -6.91 -5.36
CA LEU A 242 2.87 -6.76 -5.94
C LEU A 242 2.99 -6.22 -7.35
N SER A 243 2.47 -6.98 -8.31
CA SER A 243 2.61 -6.63 -9.72
C SER A 243 1.43 -7.16 -10.54
N ASP A 244 1.00 -6.38 -11.53
CA ASP A 244 -0.13 -6.68 -12.39
C ASP A 244 0.04 -7.99 -13.17
N SER A 245 -1.04 -8.47 -13.79
CA SER A 245 -0.92 -9.55 -14.76
C SER A 245 -0.05 -9.13 -15.96
N GLY A 246 0.64 -10.08 -16.59
CA GLY A 246 1.47 -9.80 -17.79
C GLY A 246 2.79 -9.07 -17.51
N THR A 247 3.21 -8.98 -16.25
CA THR A 247 4.46 -8.31 -15.82
C THR A 247 5.69 -9.23 -15.81
N ARG A 248 5.63 -10.41 -16.44
CA ARG A 248 6.74 -11.39 -16.48
C ARG A 248 7.23 -11.81 -15.08
N LYS A 249 6.32 -11.86 -14.08
CA LYS A 249 6.59 -12.26 -12.69
C LYS A 249 7.32 -13.61 -12.58
N SER A 250 6.85 -14.60 -13.34
CA SER A 250 7.46 -15.93 -13.39
C SER A 250 8.92 -15.88 -13.84
N ALA A 251 9.25 -15.01 -14.81
CA ALA A 251 10.63 -14.87 -15.29
C ALA A 251 11.56 -14.28 -14.21
N VAL A 252 11.06 -13.30 -13.45
CA VAL A 252 11.82 -12.71 -12.33
C VAL A 252 12.10 -13.76 -11.25
N VAL A 253 11.07 -14.49 -10.83
CA VAL A 253 11.20 -15.57 -9.82
C VAL A 253 12.15 -16.66 -10.32
N ASN A 254 11.98 -17.11 -11.56
CA ASN A 254 12.80 -18.17 -12.13
C ASN A 254 14.28 -17.79 -12.21
N LEU A 255 14.61 -16.58 -12.65
CA LEU A 255 16.00 -16.13 -12.75
C LEU A 255 16.65 -15.98 -11.37
N ALA A 256 15.94 -15.38 -10.41
CA ALA A 256 16.47 -15.20 -9.06
C ALA A 256 16.64 -16.54 -8.31
N ALA A 257 15.65 -17.44 -8.40
CA ALA A 257 15.63 -18.70 -7.67
C ALA A 257 16.32 -19.87 -8.39
N ALA A 258 16.79 -19.69 -9.63
CA ALA A 258 17.48 -20.72 -10.42
C ALA A 258 18.54 -21.52 -9.65
N PRO A 259 19.44 -20.90 -8.84
CA PRO A 259 20.43 -21.66 -8.08
C PRO A 259 19.81 -22.64 -7.08
N LEU A 260 18.68 -22.31 -6.46
CA LEU A 260 18.01 -23.21 -5.50
C LEU A 260 17.33 -24.38 -6.20
N TYR A 261 16.76 -24.17 -7.40
CA TYR A 261 16.23 -25.27 -8.21
C TYR A 261 17.33 -26.26 -8.57
N ALA A 262 18.49 -25.75 -9.03
CA ALA A 262 19.65 -26.57 -9.36
C ALA A 262 20.16 -27.37 -8.15
N LEU A 263 20.34 -26.72 -6.99
CA LEU A 263 20.79 -27.37 -5.76
C LEU A 263 19.81 -28.44 -5.27
N GLN A 264 18.51 -28.15 -5.31
CA GLN A 264 17.48 -29.13 -4.94
C GLN A 264 17.51 -30.35 -5.86
N TRP A 265 17.58 -30.15 -7.19
CA TRP A 265 17.65 -31.26 -8.14
C TRP A 265 18.93 -32.07 -8.02
N GLU A 266 20.08 -31.42 -7.81
CA GLU A 266 21.35 -32.09 -7.54
C GLU A 266 21.22 -33.00 -6.32
N ARG A 267 20.69 -32.48 -5.20
CA ARG A 267 20.50 -33.25 -3.97
C ARG A 267 19.53 -34.41 -4.16
N VAL A 268 18.37 -34.17 -4.78
CA VAL A 268 17.39 -35.23 -5.07
C VAL A 268 18.02 -36.31 -5.95
N ARG A 269 18.82 -35.95 -6.95
CA ARG A 269 19.51 -36.90 -7.82
C ARG A 269 20.56 -37.73 -7.08
N HIS A 270 21.31 -37.13 -6.16
CA HIS A 270 22.28 -37.86 -5.34
C HIS A 270 21.61 -38.81 -4.34
N LEU A 271 20.41 -38.48 -3.88
CA LEU A 271 19.62 -39.30 -2.95
C LEU A 271 18.68 -40.29 -3.66
N SER A 272 18.50 -40.15 -4.98
CA SER A 272 17.56 -40.98 -5.76
C SER A 272 18.16 -42.34 -6.15
N ASP A 273 18.56 -43.14 -5.18
CA ASP A 273 18.65 -44.58 -5.40
C ASP A 273 17.25 -45.18 -5.19
N LYS A 274 16.49 -45.29 -6.29
CA LYS A 274 15.12 -45.83 -6.25
C LYS A 274 15.09 -47.27 -5.74
N ALA A 275 16.12 -48.06 -6.06
CA ALA A 275 16.19 -49.45 -5.64
C ALA A 275 16.44 -49.52 -4.13
N GLU A 276 17.42 -48.76 -3.62
CA GLU A 276 17.70 -48.68 -2.19
C GLU A 276 16.47 -48.20 -1.41
N ARG A 277 15.82 -47.14 -1.89
CA ARG A 277 14.60 -46.62 -1.28
C ARG A 277 13.47 -47.65 -1.23
N GLU A 278 13.28 -48.42 -2.30
CA GLU A 278 12.27 -49.48 -2.33
C GLU A 278 12.62 -50.64 -1.38
N ILE A 279 13.90 -51.01 -1.31
CA ILE A 279 14.43 -52.01 -0.37
C ILE A 279 14.17 -51.58 1.06
N LEU A 280 14.59 -50.36 1.43
CA LEU A 280 14.40 -49.82 2.77
C LEU A 280 12.92 -49.69 3.14
N THR A 281 12.07 -49.29 2.19
CA THR A 281 10.61 -49.22 2.41
C THR A 281 10.03 -50.60 2.73
N LYS A 282 10.43 -51.63 1.99
CA LYS A 282 10.00 -53.02 2.22
C LYS A 282 10.51 -53.55 3.55
N ARG A 283 11.78 -53.29 3.89
CA ARG A 283 12.39 -53.68 5.18
C ARG A 283 11.69 -52.98 6.35
N TYR A 284 11.41 -51.69 6.23
CA TYR A 284 10.70 -50.91 7.23
C TYR A 284 9.30 -51.48 7.48
N ALA A 285 8.54 -51.74 6.41
CA ALA A 285 7.21 -52.35 6.54
C ALA A 285 7.24 -53.73 7.21
N ALA A 286 8.25 -54.56 6.89
CA ALA A 286 8.44 -55.86 7.53
C ALA A 286 8.80 -55.73 9.02
N ALA A 287 9.70 -54.82 9.38
CA ALA A 287 10.09 -54.56 10.76
C ALA A 287 8.91 -54.03 11.60
N VAL A 288 8.08 -53.15 11.04
CA VAL A 288 6.85 -52.67 11.69
C VAL A 288 5.84 -53.80 11.88
N ASP A 289 5.62 -54.65 10.87
CA ASP A 289 4.69 -55.79 10.98
C ASP A 289 5.15 -56.79 12.05
N LEU A 290 6.45 -57.10 12.10
CA LEU A 290 7.07 -57.96 13.10
C LEU A 290 6.91 -57.36 14.50
N ALA A 291 7.21 -56.07 14.69
CA ALA A 291 7.04 -55.37 15.96
C ALA A 291 5.57 -55.32 16.44
N ALA A 292 4.61 -55.35 15.51
CA ALA A 292 3.18 -55.30 15.82
C ALA A 292 2.57 -56.66 16.17
N ARG A 293 3.08 -57.75 15.59
CA ARG A 293 2.42 -59.08 15.63
C ARG A 293 3.14 -60.13 16.47
N ASP A 294 4.46 -60.00 16.65
CA ASP A 294 5.23 -61.05 17.32
C ASP A 294 4.89 -61.11 18.82
N PRO A 295 4.56 -62.28 19.38
CA PRO A 295 4.24 -62.41 20.81
C PRO A 295 5.47 -62.27 21.72
N ASP A 296 6.69 -62.46 21.20
CA ASP A 296 7.92 -62.38 21.97
C ASP A 296 8.30 -60.91 22.27
N THR A 297 8.76 -60.64 23.49
CA THR A 297 9.04 -59.27 23.93
C THR A 297 10.40 -58.76 23.45
N GLU A 298 11.40 -59.63 23.35
CA GLU A 298 12.73 -59.28 22.84
C GLU A 298 12.69 -59.07 21.33
N VAL A 299 11.98 -59.95 20.60
CA VAL A 299 11.82 -59.82 19.14
C VAL A 299 11.09 -58.52 18.78
N ARG A 300 10.00 -58.19 19.48
CA ARG A 300 9.30 -56.90 19.28
C ARG A 300 10.18 -55.70 19.54
N ALA A 301 10.97 -55.73 20.62
CA ALA A 301 11.87 -54.63 20.96
C ALA A 301 12.95 -54.43 19.88
N SER A 302 13.56 -55.53 19.41
CA SER A 302 14.55 -55.50 18.33
C SER A 302 13.96 -55.00 17.01
N ALA A 303 12.79 -55.51 16.60
CA ALA A 303 12.11 -55.10 15.37
C ALA A 303 11.70 -53.62 15.41
N LYS A 304 11.36 -53.09 16.59
CA LYS A 304 11.07 -51.67 16.78
C LYS A 304 12.31 -50.80 16.60
N VAL A 305 13.46 -51.22 17.12
CA VAL A 305 14.73 -50.49 16.90
C VAL A 305 15.12 -50.50 15.42
N GLU A 306 15.05 -51.66 14.76
CA GLU A 306 15.32 -51.75 13.32
C GLU A 306 14.36 -50.86 12.51
N ALA A 307 13.06 -50.86 12.83
CA ALA A 307 12.10 -49.98 12.16
C ALA A 307 12.45 -48.48 12.34
N GLN A 308 12.95 -48.08 13.51
CA GLN A 308 13.38 -46.70 13.77
C GLN A 308 14.64 -46.31 12.98
N GLU A 309 15.61 -47.21 12.88
CA GLU A 309 16.82 -47.02 12.09
C GLU A 309 16.49 -46.90 10.59
N LEU A 310 15.67 -47.82 10.07
CA LEU A 310 15.21 -47.82 8.68
C LEU A 310 14.36 -46.58 8.33
N GLU A 311 13.54 -46.10 9.28
CA GLU A 311 12.79 -44.86 9.09
C GLU A 311 13.74 -43.65 8.98
N ALA A 312 14.80 -43.60 9.80
CA ALA A 312 15.80 -42.55 9.72
C ALA A 312 16.57 -42.59 8.39
N GLU A 313 16.97 -43.78 7.92
CA GLU A 313 17.60 -43.97 6.61
C GLU A 313 16.67 -43.52 5.47
N LEU A 314 15.39 -43.91 5.48
CA LEU A 314 14.40 -43.49 4.49
C LEU A 314 14.21 -41.97 4.46
N ARG A 315 14.19 -41.31 5.62
CA ARG A 315 14.14 -39.84 5.71
C ARG A 315 15.38 -39.21 5.11
N GLY A 316 16.57 -39.81 5.31
CA GLY A 316 17.83 -39.36 4.72
C GLY A 316 17.85 -39.38 3.19
N LEU A 317 16.99 -40.18 2.55
CA LEU A 317 16.84 -40.25 1.09
C LEU A 317 15.84 -39.22 0.51
N GLU A 318 15.27 -38.35 1.34
CA GLU A 318 14.37 -37.28 0.89
C GLU A 318 14.95 -35.89 1.11
N PHE A 319 15.02 -35.11 0.03
CA PHE A 319 15.35 -33.70 0.12
C PHE A 319 14.29 -32.83 -0.56
N GLN A 320 13.83 -31.82 0.16
CA GLN A 320 12.97 -30.78 -0.38
C GLN A 320 13.17 -29.48 0.41
N LEU A 321 13.66 -28.44 -0.25
CA LEU A 321 13.70 -27.09 0.33
C LEU A 321 12.52 -26.25 -0.16
N LEU A 322 12.22 -26.33 -1.45
CA LEU A 322 11.20 -25.51 -2.11
C LEU A 322 9.86 -26.25 -2.17
N ALA A 323 8.82 -25.60 -1.65
CA ALA A 323 7.43 -26.01 -1.77
C ALA A 323 6.63 -24.94 -2.53
N ASP A 324 5.51 -25.37 -3.12
CA ASP A 324 4.64 -24.49 -3.91
C ASP A 324 3.19 -24.66 -3.42
N ASP A 325 2.46 -25.65 -3.94
CA ASP A 325 1.12 -26.01 -3.45
C ASP A 325 1.19 -26.98 -2.25
N VAL A 326 1.16 -26.43 -1.04
CA VAL A 326 1.17 -27.21 0.20
C VAL A 326 0.07 -26.76 1.16
N THR A 327 -0.75 -27.71 1.61
CA THR A 327 -1.75 -27.48 2.67
C THR A 327 -1.06 -27.25 4.02
N PRO A 328 -1.70 -26.58 5.00
CA PRO A 328 -1.11 -26.42 6.34
C PRO A 328 -0.68 -27.75 6.99
N GLU A 329 -1.46 -28.82 6.79
CA GLU A 329 -1.11 -30.18 7.21
C GLU A 329 0.14 -30.72 6.50
N GLY A 330 0.20 -30.55 5.18
CA GLY A 330 1.33 -30.99 4.37
C GLY A 330 2.61 -30.23 4.73
N LEU A 331 2.47 -28.94 5.10
CA LEU A 331 3.57 -28.06 5.46
C LEU A 331 4.28 -28.60 6.70
N ALA A 332 3.53 -28.94 7.75
CA ALA A 332 4.08 -29.53 8.97
C ALA A 332 4.89 -30.80 8.69
N GLY A 333 4.31 -31.75 7.95
CA GLY A 333 4.96 -33.02 7.66
C GLY A 333 6.17 -32.90 6.71
N ARG A 334 6.23 -31.87 5.87
CA ARG A 334 7.42 -31.59 5.04
C ARG A 334 8.52 -30.94 5.88
N MET A 335 8.19 -29.95 6.70
CA MET A 335 9.16 -29.30 7.59
C MET A 335 9.82 -30.31 8.54
N ASP A 336 9.02 -31.21 9.15
CA ASP A 336 9.53 -32.29 10.01
C ASP A 336 10.58 -33.17 9.32
N ARG A 337 10.28 -33.63 8.10
CA ARG A 337 11.21 -34.46 7.30
C ARG A 337 12.49 -33.74 6.89
N GLN A 338 12.47 -32.41 6.82
CA GLN A 338 13.61 -31.61 6.38
C GLN A 338 14.43 -31.04 7.55
N GLY A 339 14.07 -31.39 8.79
CA GLY A 339 14.71 -30.89 10.01
C GLY A 339 14.24 -29.48 10.42
N GLY A 340 13.13 -28.99 9.85
CA GLY A 340 12.54 -27.69 10.15
C GLY A 340 12.47 -26.70 8.98
N PRO A 341 13.52 -26.54 8.15
CA PRO A 341 13.53 -25.52 7.09
C PRO A 341 12.68 -25.87 5.88
N LEU A 342 11.96 -24.88 5.36
CA LEU A 342 11.29 -24.92 4.07
C LEU A 342 11.19 -23.50 3.48
N ALA A 343 10.97 -23.39 2.18
CA ALA A 343 10.74 -22.11 1.53
C ALA A 343 9.66 -22.21 0.45
N ILE A 344 8.90 -21.14 0.28
CA ILE A 344 7.91 -20.98 -0.79
C ILE A 344 8.30 -19.72 -1.54
N ILE A 345 8.75 -19.87 -2.79
CA ILE A 345 9.12 -18.76 -3.67
C ILE A 345 8.30 -18.94 -4.94
N SER A 346 7.27 -18.11 -5.10
CA SER A 346 6.24 -18.30 -6.12
C SER A 346 5.77 -16.97 -6.68
N ASP A 347 5.38 -16.97 -7.95
CA ASP A 347 4.69 -15.85 -8.60
C ASP A 347 3.15 -16.00 -8.53
N GLU A 348 2.67 -16.99 -7.79
CA GLU A 348 1.25 -17.26 -7.55
C GLU A 348 0.83 -17.05 -6.09
N GLY A 349 -0.44 -16.65 -5.92
CA GLY A 349 -1.05 -16.41 -4.61
C GLY A 349 -1.63 -17.65 -3.93
N GLY A 350 -1.40 -18.85 -4.48
CA GLY A 350 -2.05 -20.09 -4.06
C GLY A 350 -1.92 -20.36 -2.56
N LEU A 351 -0.73 -20.14 -1.99
CA LEU A 351 -0.45 -20.34 -0.56
C LEU A 351 -1.41 -19.57 0.35
N LEU A 352 -1.60 -18.28 0.12
CA LEU A 352 -2.44 -17.44 0.99
C LEU A 352 -3.91 -17.88 0.90
N GLY A 353 -4.38 -18.28 -0.28
CA GLY A 353 -5.70 -18.88 -0.47
C GLY A 353 -5.85 -20.23 0.25
N THR A 354 -4.85 -21.10 0.15
CA THR A 354 -4.82 -22.41 0.80
C THR A 354 -4.81 -22.29 2.33
N VAL A 355 -3.99 -21.40 2.87
CA VAL A 355 -3.90 -21.11 4.31
C VAL A 355 -5.18 -20.43 4.83
N ALA A 356 -5.87 -19.65 3.99
CA ALA A 356 -7.14 -19.02 4.33
C ALA A 356 -8.33 -20.01 4.35
N GLY A 357 -8.10 -21.29 4.10
CA GLY A 357 -9.12 -22.34 4.18
C GLY A 357 -9.90 -22.56 2.89
N ARG A 358 -9.42 -22.08 1.72
CA ARG A 358 -10.09 -22.36 0.43
C ARG A 358 -10.29 -23.87 0.16
N TYR A 359 -9.50 -24.72 0.81
CA TYR A 359 -9.58 -26.19 0.70
C TYR A 359 -10.09 -26.91 1.96
N SER A 360 -10.47 -26.19 3.03
CA SER A 360 -10.99 -26.79 4.27
C SER A 360 -12.14 -25.98 4.85
N ALA A 361 -13.27 -26.63 5.15
CA ALA A 361 -14.44 -26.01 5.80
C ALA A 361 -14.21 -25.58 7.28
N SER A 362 -12.96 -25.54 7.73
CA SER A 362 -12.56 -25.25 9.11
C SER A 362 -11.76 -23.94 9.21
N VAL A 363 -11.65 -23.42 10.43
CA VAL A 363 -10.92 -22.20 10.78
C VAL A 363 -9.48 -22.24 10.24
N PRO A 364 -9.01 -21.18 9.55
CA PRO A 364 -7.64 -21.06 9.06
C PRO A 364 -6.60 -21.37 10.13
N ASN A 365 -5.68 -22.31 9.88
CA ASN A 365 -4.57 -22.62 10.79
C ASN A 365 -3.27 -21.98 10.31
N VAL A 366 -2.97 -20.80 10.85
CA VAL A 366 -1.75 -20.02 10.56
C VAL A 366 -0.63 -20.26 11.59
N ASP A 367 -0.87 -21.04 12.65
CA ASP A 367 0.02 -21.05 13.81
C ASP A 367 1.42 -21.58 13.49
N LEU A 368 1.52 -22.60 12.62
CA LEU A 368 2.81 -23.09 12.15
C LEU A 368 3.57 -21.99 11.38
N ILE A 369 2.90 -21.26 10.48
CA ILE A 369 3.52 -20.19 9.69
C ILE A 369 3.97 -19.05 10.61
N LEU A 370 3.20 -18.72 11.64
CA LEU A 370 3.58 -17.67 12.59
C LEU A 370 4.77 -18.08 13.47
N LYS A 371 4.82 -19.35 13.90
CA LYS A 371 5.95 -19.91 14.66
C LYS A 371 7.20 -20.07 13.80
N ALA A 372 7.04 -20.44 12.54
CA ALA A 372 8.13 -20.62 11.58
C ALA A 372 8.86 -19.30 11.23
N TYR A 373 8.18 -18.17 11.40
CA TYR A 373 8.82 -16.85 11.27
C TYR A 373 9.85 -16.56 12.38
N ASN A 374 9.70 -17.19 13.55
CA ASN A 374 10.56 -16.98 14.72
C ASN A 374 11.46 -18.19 15.05
N GLY A 375 11.28 -19.33 14.39
CA GLY A 375 12.00 -20.56 14.77
C GLY A 375 11.44 -21.26 16.01
N SER A 376 10.20 -20.94 16.43
CA SER A 376 9.67 -21.42 17.72
C SER A 376 9.24 -22.89 17.66
N PHE A 377 9.65 -23.67 18.67
CA PHE A 377 9.28 -25.08 18.83
C PHE A 377 7.79 -25.34 18.52
N THR A 378 7.54 -26.37 17.73
CA THR A 378 6.20 -26.75 17.30
C THR A 378 5.95 -28.23 17.48
N GLN A 379 4.96 -28.55 18.31
CA GLN A 379 4.41 -29.89 18.47
C GLN A 379 2.96 -29.89 17.98
N ILE A 380 2.62 -30.86 17.14
CA ILE A 380 1.27 -31.04 16.58
C ILE A 380 0.83 -32.46 16.87
N ASP A 381 -0.11 -32.59 17.79
CA ASP A 381 -0.75 -33.85 18.15
C ASP A 381 -2.15 -33.92 17.53
N ARG A 382 -2.45 -34.99 16.79
CA ARG A 382 -3.79 -35.25 16.25
C ARG A 382 -4.19 -36.67 16.60
N ALA A 383 -5.41 -36.86 17.09
CA ALA A 383 -5.88 -38.17 17.61
C ALA A 383 -5.73 -39.34 16.62
N SER A 384 -5.71 -39.08 15.31
CA SER A 384 -5.62 -40.08 14.25
C SER A 384 -4.30 -40.09 13.47
N LYS A 385 -3.28 -39.31 13.88
CA LYS A 385 -1.99 -39.24 13.18
C LYS A 385 -0.81 -39.23 14.16
N PRO A 386 0.37 -39.72 13.75
CA PRO A 386 1.59 -39.57 14.56
C PRO A 386 1.85 -38.10 14.91
N SER A 387 2.33 -37.87 16.13
CA SER A 387 2.76 -36.54 16.60
C SER A 387 3.89 -36.01 15.72
N ILE A 388 3.75 -34.77 15.26
CA ILE A 388 4.79 -34.06 14.52
C ILE A 388 5.53 -33.14 15.50
N CYS A 389 6.86 -33.27 15.57
CA CYS A 389 7.70 -32.53 16.50
C CYS A 389 8.82 -31.80 15.74
N ILE A 390 8.63 -30.50 15.51
CA ILE A 390 9.58 -29.67 14.79
C ILE A 390 10.29 -28.77 15.80
N ARG A 391 11.57 -29.07 16.05
CA ARG A 391 12.38 -28.32 17.04
C ARG A 391 12.55 -26.86 16.67
N ARG A 392 12.87 -26.59 15.39
CA ARG A 392 13.07 -25.24 14.84
C ARG A 392 12.40 -25.12 13.47
N PRO A 393 11.08 -24.89 13.42
CA PRO A 393 10.41 -24.64 12.14
C PRO A 393 10.93 -23.31 11.58
N ILE A 394 11.42 -23.30 10.34
CA ILE A 394 11.80 -22.06 9.66
C ILE A 394 11.18 -22.07 8.28
N LEU A 395 10.42 -21.01 7.98
CA LEU A 395 9.78 -20.84 6.68
C LEU A 395 10.21 -19.51 6.09
N THR A 396 10.65 -19.52 4.84
CA THR A 396 10.80 -18.32 4.01
C THR A 396 9.66 -18.26 3.03
N ILE A 397 9.05 -17.09 2.85
CA ILE A 397 7.96 -16.88 1.88
C ILE A 397 8.34 -15.69 1.00
N GLY A 398 8.53 -15.92 -0.30
CA GLY A 398 8.69 -14.89 -1.32
C GLY A 398 7.57 -15.00 -2.34
N LEU A 399 6.64 -14.05 -2.33
CA LEU A 399 5.48 -14.04 -3.23
C LEU A 399 5.60 -12.85 -4.19
N ILE A 400 5.60 -13.11 -5.50
CA ILE A 400 5.48 -12.08 -6.53
C ILE A 400 4.08 -12.18 -7.14
N VAL A 401 3.09 -11.57 -6.49
CA VAL A 401 1.67 -11.83 -6.73
C VAL A 401 0.93 -10.59 -7.20
N GLN A 402 -0.33 -10.75 -7.58
CA GLN A 402 -1.20 -9.59 -7.86
C GLN A 402 -1.60 -8.89 -6.56
N PRO A 403 -1.81 -7.56 -6.58
CA PRO A 403 -2.28 -6.81 -5.41
C PRO A 403 -3.56 -7.39 -4.77
N ASP A 404 -4.50 -7.87 -5.59
CA ASP A 404 -5.77 -8.44 -5.14
C ASP A 404 -5.59 -9.65 -4.22
N VAL A 405 -4.52 -10.43 -4.41
CA VAL A 405 -4.22 -11.59 -3.53
C VAL A 405 -3.98 -11.12 -2.09
N ILE A 406 -3.24 -10.03 -1.91
CA ILE A 406 -3.00 -9.44 -0.58
C ILE A 406 -4.26 -8.75 -0.07
N ALA A 407 -5.01 -8.06 -0.93
CA ALA A 407 -6.26 -7.40 -0.55
C ALA A 407 -7.29 -8.40 -0.02
N GLU A 408 -7.48 -9.54 -0.69
CA GLU A 408 -8.34 -10.63 -0.23
C GLU A 408 -7.81 -11.27 1.06
N SER A 409 -6.49 -11.43 1.17
CA SER A 409 -5.86 -11.94 2.40
C SER A 409 -6.08 -11.01 3.60
N ALA A 410 -6.13 -9.70 3.39
CA ALA A 410 -6.41 -8.71 4.43
C ALA A 410 -7.86 -8.79 4.95
N LYS A 411 -8.81 -9.28 4.13
CA LYS A 411 -10.20 -9.53 4.56
C LYS A 411 -10.30 -10.75 5.50
N VAL A 412 -9.31 -11.64 5.51
CA VAL A 412 -9.29 -12.82 6.38
C VAL A 412 -8.93 -12.39 7.80
N ARG A 413 -9.94 -12.33 8.68
CA ARG A 413 -9.80 -11.92 10.10
C ARG A 413 -8.70 -12.69 10.85
N ALA A 414 -8.51 -13.98 10.55
CA ALA A 414 -7.44 -14.77 11.18
C ALA A 414 -6.04 -14.26 10.83
N PHE A 415 -5.83 -13.73 9.63
CA PHE A 415 -4.53 -13.23 9.18
C PHE A 415 -4.20 -11.88 9.79
N THR A 416 -5.19 -10.99 9.90
CA THR A 416 -5.02 -9.67 10.51
C THR A 416 -4.90 -9.77 12.03
N GLN A 417 -5.80 -10.49 12.72
CA GLN A 417 -5.79 -10.56 14.18
C GLN A 417 -4.60 -11.34 14.76
N ARG A 418 -4.06 -12.32 14.03
CA ARG A 418 -2.87 -13.07 14.46
C ARG A 418 -1.55 -12.48 13.94
N GLY A 419 -1.63 -11.40 13.15
CA GLY A 419 -0.48 -10.64 12.67
C GLY A 419 0.33 -11.35 11.59
N LEU A 420 -0.29 -12.16 10.73
CA LEU A 420 0.40 -12.79 9.60
C LEU A 420 0.92 -11.73 8.61
N LEU A 421 0.03 -10.84 8.16
CA LEU A 421 0.40 -9.76 7.23
C LEU A 421 1.38 -8.76 7.84
N ALA A 422 1.39 -8.60 9.16
CA ALA A 422 2.36 -7.75 9.86
C ALA A 422 3.82 -8.25 9.76
N ARG A 423 4.04 -9.50 9.32
CA ARG A 423 5.38 -10.07 9.11
C ARG A 423 5.88 -9.92 7.67
N PHE A 424 5.00 -9.57 6.73
CA PHE A 424 5.37 -9.38 5.33
C PHE A 424 5.99 -8.01 5.10
N LEU A 425 7.09 -7.97 4.36
CA LEU A 425 7.52 -6.75 3.68
C LEU A 425 6.80 -6.65 2.34
N PHE A 426 6.48 -5.43 1.92
CA PHE A 426 5.69 -5.17 0.72
C PHE A 426 6.48 -4.32 -0.28
N ALA A 427 6.38 -4.69 -1.55
CA ALA A 427 6.77 -3.85 -2.68
C ALA A 427 5.54 -3.70 -3.59
N LEU A 428 5.24 -2.48 -3.99
CA LEU A 428 4.13 -2.13 -4.89
C LEU A 428 4.69 -1.15 -5.94
N PRO A 429 5.61 -1.62 -6.79
CA PRO A 429 6.22 -0.77 -7.81
C PRO A 429 5.21 -0.36 -8.89
N GLU A 430 5.55 0.70 -9.63
CA GLU A 430 4.82 1.06 -10.84
C GLU A 430 5.00 -0.01 -11.92
N SER A 431 3.92 -0.33 -12.63
CA SER A 431 3.92 -1.35 -13.67
C SER A 431 4.68 -0.86 -14.91
N THR A 432 5.58 -1.68 -15.43
CA THR A 432 6.27 -1.43 -16.72
C THR A 432 5.43 -1.85 -17.93
N VAL A 433 4.26 -2.47 -17.73
CA VAL A 433 3.41 -2.92 -18.84
C VAL A 433 2.97 -1.73 -19.69
N GLY A 434 3.21 -1.82 -21.00
CA GLY A 434 2.87 -0.75 -21.96
C GLY A 434 3.97 0.29 -22.20
N THR A 435 5.06 0.28 -21.41
CA THR A 435 6.20 1.20 -21.56
C THR A 435 7.53 0.52 -21.85
N ARG A 436 7.51 -0.81 -22.05
CA ARG A 436 8.72 -1.62 -22.30
C ARG A 436 9.33 -1.35 -23.68
N PRO A 437 10.66 -1.21 -23.79
CA PRO A 437 11.36 -1.17 -25.08
C PRO A 437 11.16 -2.42 -25.96
N GLY A 438 11.04 -3.60 -25.34
CA GLY A 438 10.81 -4.87 -26.02
C GLY A 438 12.07 -5.54 -26.61
N ASN A 439 13.26 -5.01 -26.32
CA ASN A 439 14.54 -5.47 -26.88
C ASN A 439 15.63 -5.71 -25.82
N ALA A 440 15.23 -5.98 -24.57
CA ALA A 440 16.16 -6.20 -23.48
C ALA A 440 17.10 -7.40 -23.73
N PRO A 441 18.41 -7.26 -23.42
CA PRO A 441 19.36 -8.36 -23.56
C PRO A 441 19.13 -9.45 -22.49
N PRO A 442 19.52 -10.70 -22.78
CA PRO A 442 19.54 -11.75 -21.76
C PRO A 442 20.53 -11.40 -20.66
N MET A 443 20.32 -11.99 -19.48
CA MET A 443 21.22 -11.83 -18.35
C MET A 443 22.60 -12.39 -18.71
N SER A 444 23.66 -11.67 -18.38
CA SER A 444 25.04 -12.10 -18.68
C SER A 444 25.39 -13.38 -17.90
N PRO A 445 26.04 -14.39 -18.53
CA PRO A 445 26.46 -15.62 -17.85
C PRO A 445 27.34 -15.39 -16.62
N GLU A 446 28.12 -14.30 -16.61
CA GLU A 446 29.00 -13.96 -15.49
C GLU A 446 28.21 -13.63 -14.22
N VAL A 447 27.16 -12.82 -14.32
CA VAL A 447 26.29 -12.48 -13.18
C VAL A 447 25.50 -13.70 -12.74
N GLU A 448 25.05 -14.55 -13.66
CA GLU A 448 24.36 -15.81 -13.34
C GLU A 448 25.28 -16.75 -12.54
N ALA A 449 26.52 -16.95 -13.01
CA ALA A 449 27.51 -17.78 -12.35
C ALA A 449 27.93 -17.23 -10.98
N GLU A 450 28.11 -15.91 -10.87
CA GLU A 450 28.43 -15.24 -9.61
C GLU A 450 27.31 -15.45 -8.58
N TRP A 451 26.05 -15.21 -8.98
CA TRP A 451 24.91 -15.41 -8.10
C TRP A 451 24.76 -16.87 -7.66
N ALA A 452 24.88 -17.82 -8.60
CA ALA A 452 24.82 -19.24 -8.31
C ALA A 452 25.93 -19.68 -7.33
N ALA A 453 27.15 -19.15 -7.48
CA ALA A 453 28.26 -19.44 -6.58
C ALA A 453 28.01 -18.92 -5.15
N VAL A 454 27.47 -17.70 -5.00
CA VAL A 454 27.14 -17.12 -3.70
C VAL A 454 26.02 -17.92 -3.03
N VAL A 455 24.89 -18.12 -3.71
CA VAL A 455 23.76 -18.89 -3.18
C VAL A 455 24.18 -20.31 -2.82
N GLY A 456 24.97 -20.98 -3.66
CA GLY A 456 25.47 -22.33 -3.41
C GLY A 456 26.42 -22.44 -2.21
N LYS A 457 27.21 -21.40 -1.91
CA LYS A 457 28.05 -21.35 -0.71
C LYS A 457 27.23 -21.12 0.56
N VAL A 458 26.28 -20.18 0.52
CA VAL A 458 25.34 -19.94 1.64
C VAL A 458 24.53 -21.20 1.94
N PHE A 459 24.01 -21.86 0.90
CA PHE A 459 23.28 -23.11 1.02
C PHE A 459 24.09 -24.24 1.65
N ARG A 460 25.33 -24.47 1.18
CA ARG A 460 26.19 -25.53 1.73
C ARG A 460 26.51 -25.28 3.21
N ALA A 461 26.85 -24.05 3.59
CA ALA A 461 27.10 -23.70 4.98
C ALA A 461 25.85 -23.93 5.87
N GLY A 462 24.67 -23.50 5.39
CA GLY A 462 23.40 -23.75 6.09
C GLY A 462 23.03 -25.23 6.18
N GLN A 463 23.28 -26.00 5.12
CA GLN A 463 23.06 -27.45 5.08
C GLN A 463 23.93 -28.17 6.11
N GLU A 464 25.24 -27.88 6.14
CA GLU A 464 26.17 -28.51 7.09
C GLU A 464 25.76 -28.27 8.56
N ILE A 465 25.34 -27.05 8.89
CA ILE A 465 24.85 -26.71 10.24
C ILE A 465 23.52 -27.45 10.53
N THR A 466 22.60 -27.48 9.56
CA THR A 466 21.29 -28.13 9.77
C THR A 466 21.43 -29.65 9.94
N GLU A 467 22.30 -30.30 9.17
CA GLU A 467 22.55 -31.75 9.26
C GLU A 467 23.18 -32.17 10.60
N ARG A 468 23.89 -31.25 11.26
CA ARG A 468 24.42 -31.44 12.62
C ARG A 468 23.41 -31.15 13.73
N ASP A 469 22.19 -30.73 13.39
CA ASP A 469 21.19 -30.24 14.35
C ASP A 469 21.73 -29.07 15.22
N GLU A 470 22.60 -28.26 14.63
CA GLU A 470 23.24 -27.10 15.26
C GLU A 470 22.58 -25.77 14.83
N VAL A 471 22.97 -24.69 15.50
CA VAL A 471 22.55 -23.33 15.17
C VAL A 471 23.76 -22.43 15.09
N GLY A 472 24.06 -21.94 13.88
CA GLY A 472 25.07 -20.92 13.64
C GLY A 472 24.67 -19.59 14.26
N ALA A 473 25.64 -18.75 14.61
CA ALA A 473 25.38 -17.45 15.21
C ALA A 473 25.97 -16.32 14.34
N ILE A 474 25.13 -15.36 13.98
CA ILE A 474 25.53 -14.09 13.34
C ILE A 474 25.51 -13.00 14.42
N ARG A 475 26.57 -12.21 14.53
CA ARG A 475 26.63 -11.08 15.48
C ARG A 475 26.69 -9.76 14.74
N LEU A 476 26.30 -8.68 15.40
CA LEU A 476 26.56 -7.32 14.95
C LEU A 476 27.91 -6.89 15.50
N ASP A 477 28.72 -6.23 14.68
CA ASP A 477 29.86 -5.47 15.21
C ASP A 477 29.39 -4.19 15.93
N ASP A 478 30.32 -3.50 16.58
CA ASP A 478 30.00 -2.30 17.37
C ASP A 478 29.44 -1.17 16.48
N GLY A 479 29.92 -1.05 15.23
CA GLY A 479 29.44 -0.06 14.27
C GLY A 479 28.00 -0.31 13.83
N ALA A 480 27.69 -1.55 13.42
CA ALA A 480 26.36 -2.04 13.07
C ALA A 480 25.39 -1.85 14.23
N ARG A 481 25.82 -2.18 15.45
CA ARG A 481 25.00 -1.98 16.65
C ARG A 481 24.70 -0.50 16.89
N ALA A 482 25.72 0.36 16.82
CA ALA A 482 25.56 1.78 17.04
C ALA A 482 24.60 2.42 16.02
N VAL A 483 24.73 2.12 14.72
CA VAL A 483 23.84 2.69 13.70
C VAL A 483 22.42 2.14 13.79
N PHE A 484 22.26 0.88 14.17
CA PHE A 484 20.95 0.26 14.35
C PHE A 484 20.21 0.81 15.57
N GLU A 485 20.89 0.92 16.71
CA GLU A 485 20.32 1.52 17.93
C GLU A 485 20.02 3.01 17.72
N ALA A 486 20.91 3.73 17.01
CA ALA A 486 20.67 5.12 16.63
C ALA A 486 19.42 5.23 15.76
N TRP A 487 19.27 4.44 14.70
CA TRP A 487 18.07 4.47 13.86
C TRP A 487 16.78 4.11 14.63
N ARG A 488 16.81 3.05 15.44
CA ARG A 488 15.63 2.56 16.17
C ARG A 488 15.16 3.55 17.24
N ASN A 489 16.10 4.06 18.04
CA ASN A 489 15.80 4.85 19.24
C ASN A 489 15.88 6.36 18.96
N LEU A 490 17.03 6.83 18.49
CA LEU A 490 17.31 8.27 18.31
C LEU A 490 16.75 8.82 16.99
N GLY A 491 16.73 8.00 15.95
CA GLY A 491 16.16 8.27 14.63
C GLY A 491 14.63 8.18 14.62
N GLY A 492 14.02 7.86 15.75
CA GLY A 492 12.60 8.05 15.99
C GLY A 492 11.68 6.92 15.54
N HIS A 493 12.16 5.79 15.02
CA HIS A 493 11.28 4.67 14.60
C HIS A 493 10.33 4.24 15.73
N GLU A 494 10.83 4.13 16.96
CA GLU A 494 9.99 3.81 18.13
C GLU A 494 8.89 4.88 18.36
N SER A 495 9.25 6.16 18.28
CA SER A 495 8.30 7.27 18.48
C SER A 495 7.22 7.35 17.40
N ARG A 496 7.53 6.91 16.17
CA ARG A 496 6.57 6.84 15.07
C ARG A 496 5.43 5.85 15.32
N MET A 497 5.61 4.90 16.24
CA MET A 497 4.58 3.94 16.64
C MET A 497 3.73 4.40 17.84
N HIS A 498 3.96 5.60 18.38
CA HIS A 498 3.20 6.13 19.51
C HIS A 498 1.72 6.24 19.16
N LYS A 499 0.84 5.66 20.00
CA LYS A 499 -0.59 5.53 19.72
C LYS A 499 -1.32 6.84 19.38
N ASP A 500 -0.90 7.97 19.99
CA ASP A 500 -1.59 9.25 19.86
C ASP A 500 -0.86 10.26 18.94
N LEU A 501 0.44 10.04 18.67
CA LEU A 501 1.32 11.04 18.05
C LEU A 501 2.15 10.49 16.89
N GLY A 502 2.25 9.17 16.77
CA GLY A 502 3.09 8.50 15.81
C GLY A 502 2.39 8.34 14.46
N ASP A 503 3.10 8.64 13.38
CA ASP A 503 2.58 8.52 12.01
C ASP A 503 2.43 7.07 11.52
N LEU A 504 2.88 6.08 12.31
CA LEU A 504 2.74 4.64 12.08
C LEU A 504 1.80 3.98 13.11
N ALA A 505 1.05 4.74 13.91
CA ALA A 505 0.14 4.21 14.92
C ALA A 505 -0.87 3.19 14.33
N ASP A 506 -1.46 3.50 13.18
CA ASP A 506 -2.47 2.67 12.50
C ASP A 506 -1.90 1.35 11.95
N MET A 507 -0.59 1.27 11.76
CA MET A 507 0.14 0.09 11.31
C MET A 507 1.19 -0.36 12.33
N GLN A 508 0.98 -0.06 13.61
CA GLN A 508 1.92 -0.37 14.70
C GLN A 508 2.32 -1.85 14.72
N ALA A 509 1.38 -2.77 14.47
CA ALA A 509 1.65 -4.20 14.43
C ALA A 509 2.70 -4.58 13.38
N TRP A 510 2.67 -3.95 12.21
CA TRP A 510 3.68 -4.12 11.16
C TRP A 510 4.96 -3.35 11.48
N ALA A 511 4.84 -2.08 11.88
CA ALA A 511 5.98 -1.22 12.17
C ALA A 511 6.87 -1.79 13.29
N SER A 512 6.28 -2.48 14.26
CA SER A 512 7.02 -3.14 15.36
C SER A 512 7.86 -4.33 14.88
N LYS A 513 7.59 -4.90 13.69
CA LYS A 513 8.36 -6.01 13.09
C LYS A 513 9.46 -5.53 12.16
N LEU A 514 9.40 -4.28 11.69
CA LEU A 514 10.40 -3.73 10.77
C LEU A 514 11.83 -3.80 11.31
N PRO A 515 12.15 -3.46 12.58
CA PRO A 515 13.51 -3.54 13.09
C PRO A 515 14.11 -4.95 12.99
N GLY A 516 13.32 -5.98 13.32
CA GLY A 516 13.73 -7.39 13.15
C GLY A 516 13.96 -7.72 11.67
N ALA A 517 13.04 -7.34 10.79
CA ALA A 517 13.18 -7.58 9.36
C ALA A 517 14.43 -6.91 8.75
N LEU A 518 14.79 -5.70 9.17
CA LEU A 518 16.00 -5.01 8.71
C LEU A 518 17.28 -5.72 9.18
N VAL A 519 17.32 -6.19 10.43
CA VAL A 519 18.44 -7.02 10.93
C VAL A 519 18.58 -8.31 10.13
N ARG A 520 17.47 -8.94 9.77
CA ARG A 520 17.46 -10.14 8.91
C ARG A 520 18.02 -9.84 7.53
N ILE A 521 17.61 -8.73 6.91
CA ILE A 521 18.15 -8.30 5.61
C ILE A 521 19.66 -8.02 5.72
N ALA A 522 20.11 -7.31 6.76
CA ALA A 522 21.53 -7.05 6.98
C ALA A 522 22.35 -8.35 7.15
N ALA A 523 21.79 -9.36 7.82
CA ALA A 523 22.39 -10.68 7.93
C ALA A 523 22.53 -11.38 6.57
N LEU A 524 21.49 -11.31 5.73
CA LEU A 524 21.55 -11.88 4.38
C LEU A 524 22.57 -11.15 3.50
N PHE A 525 22.70 -9.84 3.64
CA PHE A 525 23.73 -9.04 2.98
C PHE A 525 25.14 -9.45 3.43
N ALA A 526 25.36 -9.63 4.73
CA ALA A 526 26.65 -10.09 5.26
C ALA A 526 27.00 -11.49 4.72
N LEU A 527 26.04 -12.41 4.67
CA LEU A 527 26.22 -13.76 4.11
C LEU A 527 26.45 -13.74 2.59
N ALA A 528 25.85 -12.80 1.86
CA ALA A 528 26.04 -12.67 0.42
C ALA A 528 27.42 -12.09 0.05
N GLU A 529 27.92 -11.12 0.83
CA GLU A 529 29.26 -10.53 0.66
C GLU A 529 30.38 -11.46 1.13
N ARG A 530 30.13 -12.25 2.17
CA ARG A 530 31.10 -13.19 2.77
C ARG A 530 30.54 -14.62 2.81
N PRO A 531 30.25 -15.23 1.65
CA PRO A 531 29.57 -16.51 1.61
C PRO A 531 30.48 -17.66 2.04
N GLY A 532 30.00 -18.47 3.00
CA GLY A 532 30.74 -19.58 3.58
C GLY A 532 31.65 -19.20 4.76
N ASP A 533 31.57 -17.96 5.25
CA ASP A 533 32.20 -17.60 6.53
C ASP A 533 31.60 -18.44 7.66
N ALA A 534 32.45 -19.05 8.49
CA ALA A 534 32.05 -19.85 9.63
C ALA A 534 31.61 -18.99 10.84
N HIS A 535 32.07 -17.73 10.88
CA HIS A 535 31.78 -16.78 11.96
C HIS A 535 31.28 -15.43 11.40
N PRO A 536 30.18 -15.45 10.63
CA PRO A 536 29.66 -14.26 9.97
C PRO A 536 29.31 -13.16 10.97
N MET A 537 29.68 -11.94 10.60
CA MET A 537 29.36 -10.72 11.34
C MET A 537 28.71 -9.70 10.40
N ILE A 538 27.67 -9.04 10.91
CA ILE A 538 27.04 -7.89 10.26
C ILE A 538 27.89 -6.68 10.60
N ALA A 539 28.53 -6.10 9.58
CA ALA A 539 29.29 -4.87 9.73
C ALA A 539 28.39 -3.65 9.55
N GLU A 540 28.90 -2.48 9.94
CA GLU A 540 28.19 -1.20 9.80
C GLU A 540 27.64 -0.99 8.38
N ALA A 541 28.41 -1.37 7.34
CA ALA A 541 28.03 -1.20 5.95
C ALA A 541 26.76 -1.99 5.60
N GLU A 542 26.68 -3.28 5.95
CA GLU A 542 25.49 -4.08 5.64
C GLU A 542 24.27 -3.65 6.46
N MET A 543 24.48 -3.19 7.70
CA MET A 543 23.39 -2.62 8.49
C MET A 543 22.86 -1.33 7.86
N ARG A 544 23.73 -0.41 7.43
CA ARG A 544 23.33 0.82 6.72
C ARG A 544 22.57 0.52 5.44
N SER A 545 23.08 -0.40 4.62
CA SER A 545 22.40 -0.88 3.40
C SER A 545 20.99 -1.38 3.68
N ALA A 546 20.78 -2.11 4.78
CA ALA A 546 19.44 -2.53 5.18
C ALA A 546 18.57 -1.36 5.67
N LEU A 547 19.11 -0.50 6.54
CA LEU A 547 18.40 0.66 7.08
C LEU A 547 17.94 1.65 5.99
N ASP A 548 18.71 1.81 4.92
CA ASP A 548 18.35 2.63 3.75
C ASP A 548 17.07 2.15 3.05
N LEU A 549 16.69 0.87 3.21
CA LEU A 549 15.43 0.33 2.70
C LEU A 549 14.23 0.75 3.55
N ALA A 550 14.43 1.21 4.79
CA ALA A 550 13.32 1.45 5.71
C ALA A 550 12.31 2.50 5.23
N PRO A 551 12.70 3.68 4.70
CA PRO A 551 11.74 4.65 4.18
C PRO A 551 10.90 4.08 3.02
N TYR A 552 11.54 3.33 2.12
CA TYR A 552 10.89 2.61 1.04
C TYR A 552 9.87 1.60 1.58
N LEU A 553 10.30 0.68 2.46
CA LEU A 553 9.45 -0.37 3.02
C LEU A 553 8.24 0.19 3.78
N VAL A 554 8.43 1.28 4.52
CA VAL A 554 7.37 1.95 5.29
C VAL A 554 6.28 2.50 4.37
N GLU A 555 6.65 3.21 3.30
CA GLU A 555 5.65 3.81 2.40
C GLU A 555 4.92 2.74 1.60
N HIS A 556 5.61 1.69 1.15
CA HIS A 556 4.98 0.56 0.47
C HIS A 556 4.02 -0.21 1.37
N ALA A 557 4.41 -0.48 2.62
CA ALA A 557 3.51 -1.10 3.59
C ALA A 557 2.33 -0.21 3.95
N ARG A 558 2.53 1.11 4.08
CA ARG A 558 1.45 2.08 4.31
C ARG A 558 0.42 2.02 3.19
N GLU A 559 0.86 2.03 1.93
CA GLU A 559 -0.05 1.96 0.78
C GLU A 559 -0.79 0.62 0.68
N VAL A 560 -0.12 -0.50 0.99
CA VAL A 560 -0.73 -1.83 0.91
C VAL A 560 -1.68 -2.12 2.08
N LEU A 561 -1.33 -1.72 3.30
CA LEU A 561 -2.08 -2.06 4.51
C LEU A 561 -3.15 -1.03 4.88
N LEU A 562 -2.86 0.26 4.67
CA LEU A 562 -3.73 1.38 5.04
C LEU A 562 -4.29 2.11 3.81
N GLY A 563 -3.60 2.01 2.68
CA GLY A 563 -3.98 2.68 1.45
C GLY A 563 -5.27 2.12 0.87
N THR A 564 -5.94 2.97 0.11
CA THR A 564 -7.20 2.73 -0.58
C THR A 564 -7.09 1.72 -1.73
N TYR A 565 -6.22 0.70 -1.74
CA TYR A 565 -6.11 -0.18 -2.92
C TYR A 565 -7.43 -0.95 -3.15
N ALA A 566 -8.04 -1.47 -2.07
CA ALA A 566 -9.36 -2.08 -2.11
C ALA A 566 -10.48 -1.04 -2.41
N GLU A 567 -10.41 0.16 -1.82
CA GLU A 567 -11.40 1.22 -2.06
C GLU A 567 -11.27 1.88 -3.45
N ARG A 568 -10.08 1.90 -4.05
CA ARG A 568 -9.78 2.51 -5.37
C ARG A 568 -10.35 1.66 -6.48
N ALA A 569 -10.28 0.33 -6.40
CA ALA A 569 -10.91 -0.55 -7.38
C ALA A 569 -12.43 -0.33 -7.43
N GLU A 570 -13.09 -0.33 -6.27
CA GLU A 570 -14.53 -0.06 -6.16
C GLU A 570 -14.90 1.36 -6.61
N ARG A 571 -14.12 2.39 -6.23
CA ARG A 571 -14.36 3.78 -6.66
C ARG A 571 -14.08 3.98 -8.15
N LEU A 572 -13.07 3.33 -8.74
CA LEU A 572 -12.81 3.42 -10.18
C LEU A 572 -13.94 2.78 -10.99
N GLU A 573 -14.47 1.65 -10.54
CA GLU A 573 -15.64 1.03 -11.17
C GLU A 573 -16.89 1.92 -11.03
N ALA A 574 -17.11 2.54 -9.87
CA ALA A 574 -18.19 3.48 -9.67
C ALA A 574 -18.06 4.73 -10.57
N VAL A 575 -16.84 5.28 -10.70
CA VAL A 575 -16.54 6.43 -11.57
C VAL A 575 -16.62 6.06 -13.05
N LEU A 576 -16.11 4.90 -13.47
CA LEU A 576 -16.22 4.41 -14.85
C LEU A 576 -17.67 4.06 -15.21
N SER A 577 -18.43 3.48 -14.28
CA SER A 577 -19.88 3.27 -14.40
C SER A 577 -20.60 4.61 -14.59
N PHE A 578 -20.26 5.62 -13.79
CA PHE A 578 -20.79 6.97 -13.91
C PHE A 578 -20.46 7.60 -15.28
N ILE A 579 -19.19 7.56 -15.72
CA ILE A 579 -18.75 8.08 -17.02
C ILE A 579 -19.45 7.35 -18.17
N ARG A 580 -19.54 6.02 -18.13
CA ARG A 580 -20.25 5.20 -19.15
C ARG A 580 -21.74 5.52 -19.19
N ARG A 581 -22.38 5.79 -18.04
CA ARG A 581 -23.78 6.21 -17.95
C ARG A 581 -23.98 7.60 -18.54
N PHE A 582 -23.05 8.53 -18.28
CA PHE A 582 -23.08 9.89 -18.79
C PHE A 582 -22.89 9.96 -20.31
N LEU A 583 -21.92 9.19 -20.85
CA LEU A 583 -21.66 9.12 -22.29
C LEU A 583 -22.79 8.44 -23.08
N ARG A 584 -23.49 7.46 -22.48
CA ARG A 584 -24.69 6.85 -23.08
C ARG A 584 -25.90 7.81 -23.07
N GLY A 585 -26.03 8.66 -22.05
CA GLY A 585 -27.10 9.67 -21.96
C GLY A 585 -26.96 10.81 -22.98
N GLY A 586 -25.73 11.24 -23.27
CA GLY A 586 -25.47 12.28 -24.27
C GLY A 586 -25.82 11.88 -25.71
N SER A 587 -25.69 10.59 -26.04
CA SER A 587 -25.97 10.11 -27.40
C SER A 587 -27.47 9.97 -27.71
N SER A 588 -28.34 9.84 -26.69
CA SER A 588 -29.79 9.81 -26.90
C SER A 588 -30.39 11.20 -27.06
N ALA A 589 -29.79 12.24 -26.47
CA ALA A 589 -30.25 13.62 -26.62
C ALA A 589 -29.89 14.23 -27.99
N ALA A 590 -28.84 13.73 -28.64
CA ALA A 590 -28.44 14.19 -29.98
C ALA A 590 -29.34 13.67 -31.11
N LYS A 591 -30.10 12.58 -30.91
CA LYS A 591 -31.05 12.06 -31.91
C LYS A 591 -32.46 12.65 -31.83
N ALA A 592 -32.81 13.36 -30.76
CA ALA A 592 -34.15 13.94 -30.57
C ALA A 592 -34.28 15.40 -31.05
N LYS A 593 -33.25 15.98 -31.67
CA LYS A 593 -33.26 17.36 -32.21
C LYS A 593 -33.20 17.45 -33.75
N THR A 594 -33.43 16.34 -34.44
CA THR A 594 -33.61 16.30 -35.89
C THR A 594 -34.82 15.45 -36.23
N THR A 595 -36.01 16.00 -35.97
CA THR A 595 -37.28 15.71 -36.64
C THR A 595 -38.18 16.90 -36.46
#